data_AF-A0A2W5Z3C8-F1
#
_entry.id   AF-A0A2W5Z3C8-F1
#
_cell.length_a   1.000
_cell.length_b   1.000
_cell.length_c   1.000
_cell.angle_alpha   90.00
_cell.angle_beta   90.00
_cell.angle_gamma   90.00
#
_symmetry.space_group_name_H-M   'P 1'
#
loop_
_entity.id
_entity.type
_entity.pdbx_description
1 polymer ?
#
loop_
_entity_poly.entity_id
_entity_poly.type
_entity_poly.pdbx_seq_one_letter_code
_entity_poly.pdbx_strand_id
1 'polypeptide(L)'
;MMKFDLRDTVSVGVAVLMSATAFVIAAVWHEGSAALCLTLLAGAVLGFARPQRAWLFAIILIAWLVVVLALKMPLTAFASQDACVHAHAPHGSGFWLLVVPCIAVASGLAADWIISRVLAFIRELGLWPAVVAFAKPVLRSIAVLSAVLLLATASLQLAQPLQPRGLNERHCWDEFCFSVTSVRRTKQLGNGAHAIAARGVFYVVSAKLESPWWGRFPWSDDAVFVTDYGGTNYAASREAERALGDQAALRAQCHLIPGAEETETVVFDLPPDVMQPRLLVRDTLGFNGLLGGVRALLLYIKPAFNLRYD
;
A
#
# COMPACT_ATOMS: atom_id res chain seq x y z
N MET A 1 45.60 8.43 2.40
CA MET A 1 45.05 7.83 1.16
C MET A 1 43.91 6.90 1.58
N MET A 2 42.66 7.31 1.36
CA MET A 2 41.47 6.63 1.86
C MET A 2 41.15 5.45 0.93
N LYS A 3 41.28 4.20 1.39
CA LYS A 3 40.90 3.01 0.60
C LYS A 3 39.38 2.99 0.45
N PHE A 4 38.89 3.19 -0.77
CA PHE A 4 37.49 2.92 -1.11
C PHE A 4 37.28 1.41 -1.16
N ASP A 5 36.50 0.87 -0.23
CA ASP A 5 36.02 -0.51 -0.32
C ASP A 5 34.78 -0.54 -1.22
N LEU A 6 34.85 -1.26 -2.35
CA LEU A 6 33.75 -1.40 -3.31
C LEU A 6 32.46 -1.93 -2.64
N ARG A 7 32.60 -2.70 -1.54
CA ARG A 7 31.46 -3.20 -0.76
C ARG A 7 30.72 -2.06 -0.05
N ASP A 8 31.39 -0.95 0.26
CA ASP A 8 30.80 0.23 0.90
C ASP A 8 29.87 0.95 -0.05
N THR A 9 30.31 1.11 -1.30
CA THR A 9 29.56 1.82 -2.33
C THR A 9 28.28 1.10 -2.72
N VAL A 10 28.27 -0.24 -2.78
CA VAL A 10 27.07 -1.00 -3.19
C VAL A 10 25.93 -0.87 -2.19
N SER A 11 26.18 -1.08 -0.89
CA SER A 11 25.12 -1.01 0.14
C SER A 11 24.49 0.38 0.26
N VAL A 12 25.29 1.44 0.15
CA VAL A 12 24.79 2.83 0.16
C VAL A 12 24.02 3.12 -1.13
N GLY A 13 24.54 2.68 -2.28
CA GLY A 13 23.87 2.85 -3.58
C GLY A 13 22.48 2.19 -3.61
N VAL A 14 22.35 0.96 -3.10
CA VAL A 14 21.06 0.26 -3.00
C VAL A 14 20.09 1.02 -2.13
N ALA A 15 20.51 1.49 -0.96
CA ALA A 15 19.62 2.23 -0.07
C ALA A 15 19.17 3.58 -0.65
N VAL A 16 20.09 4.32 -1.30
CA VAL A 16 19.76 5.55 -2.02
C VAL A 16 18.76 5.28 -3.15
N LEU A 17 18.99 4.23 -3.93
CA LEU A 17 18.08 3.82 -5.00
C LEU A 17 16.70 3.47 -4.45
N MET A 18 16.63 2.70 -3.37
CA MET A 18 15.37 2.38 -2.69
C MET A 18 14.62 3.61 -2.20
N SER A 19 15.32 4.57 -1.58
CA SER A 19 14.72 5.84 -1.14
C SER A 19 14.25 6.70 -2.30
N ALA A 20 15.00 6.74 -3.41
CA ALA A 20 14.59 7.44 -4.63
C ALA A 20 13.35 6.80 -5.25
N THR A 21 13.30 5.47 -5.35
CA THR A 21 12.11 4.76 -5.83
C THR A 21 10.92 5.01 -4.90
N ALA A 22 11.12 4.94 -3.57
CA ALA A 22 10.07 5.25 -2.60
C ALA A 22 9.51 6.66 -2.82
N PHE A 23 10.36 7.66 -3.07
CA PHE A 23 9.94 9.01 -3.41
C PHE A 23 9.10 9.06 -4.70
N VAL A 24 9.53 8.41 -5.77
CA VAL A 24 8.78 8.38 -7.04
C VAL A 24 7.41 7.73 -6.85
N ILE A 25 7.35 6.62 -6.09
CA ILE A 25 6.09 5.94 -5.77
C ILE A 25 5.14 6.87 -5.00
N ALA A 26 5.67 7.56 -3.99
CA ALA A 26 4.88 8.47 -3.17
C ALA A 26 4.36 9.67 -3.99
N ALA A 27 5.21 10.26 -4.81
CA ALA A 27 4.92 11.50 -5.54
C ALA A 27 4.05 11.29 -6.78
N VAL A 28 4.28 10.21 -7.53
CA VAL A 28 3.59 9.94 -8.81
C VAL A 28 2.33 9.11 -8.61
N TRP A 29 2.38 8.12 -7.71
CA TRP A 29 1.29 7.15 -7.55
C TRP A 29 0.41 7.43 -6.33
N HIS A 30 0.77 8.43 -5.51
CA HIS A 30 0.09 8.77 -4.26
C HIS A 30 0.00 7.59 -3.26
N GLU A 31 0.91 6.62 -3.37
CA GLU A 31 0.96 5.40 -2.55
C GLU A 31 1.90 5.58 -1.35
N GLY A 32 1.48 6.40 -0.38
CA GLY A 32 2.31 6.75 0.78
C GLY A 32 2.75 5.56 1.65
N SER A 33 1.91 4.53 1.75
CA SER A 33 2.21 3.31 2.54
C SER A 33 3.32 2.46 1.91
N ALA A 34 3.28 2.28 0.58
CA ALA A 34 4.32 1.56 -0.16
C ALA A 34 5.67 2.31 -0.08
N ALA A 35 5.65 3.63 -0.23
CA ALA A 35 6.82 4.47 -0.08
C ALA A 35 7.42 4.41 1.34
N LEU A 36 6.57 4.46 2.38
CA LEU A 36 7.01 4.29 3.76
C LEU A 36 7.68 2.92 3.92
N CYS A 37 7.06 1.84 3.47
CA CYS A 37 7.62 0.50 3.60
C CYS A 37 8.99 0.36 2.92
N LEU A 38 9.13 0.84 1.68
CA LEU A 38 10.43 0.80 0.99
C LEU A 38 11.49 1.59 1.75
N THR A 39 11.09 2.72 2.34
CA THR A 39 11.96 3.52 3.21
C THR A 39 12.36 2.71 4.45
N LEU A 40 11.41 2.11 5.17
CA LEU A 40 11.70 1.26 6.33
C LEU A 40 12.66 0.11 5.99
N LEU A 41 12.44 -0.54 4.84
CA LEU A 41 13.27 -1.64 4.40
C LEU A 41 14.69 -1.17 4.05
N ALA A 42 14.82 -0.01 3.39
CA ALA A 42 16.12 0.63 3.15
C ALA A 42 16.84 0.94 4.46
N GLY A 43 16.13 1.44 5.48
CA GLY A 43 16.65 1.75 6.80
C GLY A 43 17.15 0.52 7.55
N ALA A 44 16.37 -0.55 7.56
CA ALA A 44 16.75 -1.82 8.17
C ALA A 44 18.00 -2.43 7.50
N VAL A 45 18.04 -2.42 6.16
CA VAL A 45 19.18 -2.92 5.38
C VAL A 45 20.43 -2.07 5.63
N LEU A 46 20.31 -0.74 5.69
CA LEU A 46 21.41 0.15 6.04
C LEU A 46 21.92 -0.09 7.46
N GLY A 47 21.02 -0.20 8.44
CA GLY A 47 21.36 -0.47 9.84
C GLY A 47 22.13 -1.79 9.98
N PHE A 48 21.67 -2.83 9.29
CA PHE A 48 22.30 -4.16 9.33
C PHE A 48 23.62 -4.25 8.55
N ALA A 49 23.66 -3.72 7.32
CA ALA A 49 24.84 -3.80 6.47
C ALA A 49 25.93 -2.81 6.89
N ARG A 50 25.54 -1.65 7.44
CA ARG A 50 26.41 -0.49 7.71
C ARG A 50 26.06 0.24 9.01
N PRO A 51 26.22 -0.40 10.18
CA PRO A 51 25.82 0.18 11.46
C PRO A 51 26.47 1.54 11.74
N GLN A 52 27.73 1.74 11.36
CA GLN A 52 28.47 3.00 11.56
C GLN A 52 27.93 4.18 10.74
N ARG A 53 27.19 3.91 9.65
CA ARG A 53 26.60 4.93 8.76
C ARG A 53 25.08 5.01 8.89
N ALA A 54 24.49 4.28 9.84
CA ALA A 54 23.06 4.25 10.06
C ALA A 54 22.46 5.65 10.31
N TRP A 55 23.25 6.57 10.88
CA TRP A 55 22.85 7.97 11.09
C TRP A 55 22.54 8.73 9.79
N LEU A 56 23.14 8.36 8.64
CA LEU A 56 22.79 8.96 7.34
C LEU A 56 21.33 8.70 6.98
N PHE A 57 20.77 7.60 7.46
CA PHE A 57 19.37 7.30 7.24
C PHE A 57 18.44 8.29 7.96
N ALA A 58 18.84 8.81 9.13
CA ALA A 58 18.08 9.88 9.79
C ALA A 58 17.97 11.13 8.91
N ILE A 59 19.02 11.47 8.15
CA ILE A 59 18.97 12.58 7.18
C ILE A 59 17.99 12.28 6.05
N ILE A 60 18.07 11.08 5.47
CA ILE A 60 17.16 10.63 4.41
C ILE A 60 15.70 10.69 4.89
N LEU A 61 15.44 10.30 6.13
CA LEU A 61 14.11 10.34 6.74
C LEU A 61 13.59 11.75 6.96
N ILE A 62 14.42 12.65 7.46
CA ILE A 62 14.05 14.07 7.62
C ILE A 62 13.72 14.66 6.25
N ALA A 63 14.53 14.38 5.23
CA ALA A 63 14.25 14.83 3.87
C ALA A 63 12.93 14.25 3.34
N TRP A 64 12.66 12.97 3.59
CA TRP A 64 11.42 12.31 3.18
C TRP A 64 10.18 12.85 3.91
N LEU A 65 10.30 13.18 5.20
CA LEU A 65 9.24 13.81 5.98
C LEU A 65 8.83 15.16 5.36
N VAL A 66 9.81 15.98 4.96
CA VAL A 66 9.55 17.27 4.30
C VAL A 66 8.75 17.06 3.01
N VAL A 67 9.12 16.07 2.21
CA VAL A 67 8.40 15.72 0.98
C VAL A 67 6.95 15.32 1.26
N VAL A 68 6.75 14.43 2.23
CA VAL A 68 5.41 13.93 2.56
C VAL A 68 4.50 15.04 3.07
N LEU A 69 5.02 15.91 3.93
CA LEU A 69 4.30 17.09 4.41
C LEU A 69 3.98 18.06 3.25
N ALA A 70 4.94 18.30 2.35
CA ALA A 70 4.74 19.18 1.20
C ALA A 70 3.67 18.67 0.23
N LEU A 71 3.64 17.35 -0.01
CA LEU A 71 2.68 16.71 -0.91
C LEU A 71 1.35 16.37 -0.25
N LYS A 72 1.18 16.68 1.05
CA LYS A 72 -0.02 16.36 1.84
C LYS A 72 -0.47 14.90 1.67
N MET A 73 0.48 13.97 1.58
CA MET A 73 0.11 12.58 1.30
C MET A 73 -0.69 12.01 2.47
N PRO A 74 -1.77 11.25 2.19
CA PRO A 74 -2.48 10.52 3.21
C PRO A 74 -1.57 9.42 3.73
N LEU A 75 -0.94 9.68 4.87
CA LEU A 75 -0.24 8.65 5.61
C LEU A 75 -1.29 7.90 6.40
N THR A 76 -1.79 6.83 5.81
CA THR A 76 -2.51 5.84 6.58
C THR A 76 -1.50 5.28 7.58
N ALA A 77 -1.68 5.63 8.86
CA ALA A 77 -1.06 4.86 9.94
C ALA A 77 -1.36 3.39 9.64
N PHE A 78 -0.42 2.46 9.91
CA PHE A 78 -0.67 1.02 9.88
C PHE A 78 -1.96 0.77 10.67
N ALA A 79 -3.09 0.75 9.97
CA ALA A 79 -4.38 0.73 10.61
C ALA A 79 -4.46 -0.66 11.20
N SER A 80 -4.62 -0.71 12.52
CA SER A 80 -5.01 -1.96 13.18
C SER A 80 -6.17 -2.54 12.39
N GLN A 81 -6.15 -3.86 12.15
CA GLN A 81 -7.19 -4.60 11.42
C GLN A 81 -8.62 -4.36 11.97
N ASP A 82 -8.75 -3.74 13.13
CA ASP A 82 -9.98 -3.11 13.63
C ASP A 82 -10.35 -1.83 12.84
N ALA A 83 -10.35 -1.91 11.51
CA ALA A 83 -10.53 -0.79 10.59
C ALA A 83 -11.90 -0.08 10.72
N CYS A 84 -12.84 -0.65 11.49
CA CYS A 84 -14.10 0.00 11.82
C CYS A 84 -14.06 0.92 13.05
N VAL A 85 -12.95 0.96 13.79
CA VAL A 85 -12.76 1.89 14.91
C VAL A 85 -12.31 3.23 14.35
N HIS A 86 -13.30 4.07 14.01
CA HIS A 86 -13.22 5.47 13.61
C HIS A 86 -11.83 6.00 13.23
N ALA A 87 -11.63 6.17 11.92
CA ALA A 87 -10.50 6.81 11.26
C ALA A 87 -10.37 8.32 11.55
N HIS A 88 -10.43 8.72 12.82
CA HIS A 88 -9.70 9.90 13.23
C HIS A 88 -8.24 9.48 13.27
N ALA A 89 -7.53 9.72 12.16
CA ALA A 89 -6.08 9.69 12.16
C ALA A 89 -5.65 10.47 13.41
N PRO A 90 -5.00 9.82 14.40
CA PRO A 90 -4.66 10.49 15.63
C PRO A 90 -3.87 11.74 15.25
N HIS A 91 -4.12 12.87 15.93
CA HIS A 91 -3.45 14.16 15.75
C HIS A 91 -1.91 14.13 16.00
N GLY A 92 -1.26 13.00 15.72
CA GLY A 92 0.17 12.74 15.77
C GLY A 92 0.65 11.80 14.65
N SER A 93 0.01 11.76 13.48
CA SER A 93 0.51 10.97 12.32
C SER A 93 1.97 11.30 11.95
N GLY A 94 2.38 12.57 12.12
CA GLY A 94 3.76 13.01 11.95
C GLY A 94 4.76 12.39 12.93
N PHE A 95 4.32 12.02 14.15
CA PHE A 95 5.18 11.34 15.13
C PHE A 95 5.55 9.93 14.66
N TRP A 96 4.58 9.18 14.13
CA TRP A 96 4.81 7.83 13.63
C TRP A 96 5.76 7.80 12.43
N LEU A 97 5.76 8.84 11.59
CA LEU A 97 6.71 8.97 10.48
C LEU A 97 8.17 9.08 10.92
N LEU A 98 8.42 9.63 12.11
CA LEU A 98 9.76 9.75 12.66
C LEU A 98 10.14 8.50 13.44
N VAL A 99 9.19 7.95 14.21
CA VAL A 99 9.44 6.82 15.09
C VAL A 99 9.62 5.51 14.33
N VAL A 100 8.72 5.18 13.39
CA VAL A 100 8.75 3.87 12.71
C VAL A 100 10.06 3.65 11.94
N PRO A 101 10.60 4.65 11.22
CA PRO A 101 11.87 4.45 10.54
C PRO A 101 13.10 4.43 11.46
N CYS A 102 13.05 5.17 12.58
CA CYS A 102 14.06 5.01 13.64
C CYS A 102 14.04 3.58 14.21
N ILE A 103 12.85 3.01 14.43
CA ILE A 103 12.70 1.60 14.86
C ILE A 103 13.28 0.65 13.81
N ALA A 104 13.05 0.89 12.52
CA ALA A 104 13.59 0.05 11.44
C ALA A 104 15.13 0.08 11.37
N VAL A 105 15.74 1.25 11.56
CA VAL A 105 17.21 1.32 11.67
C VAL A 105 17.71 0.63 12.93
N ALA A 106 17.06 0.89 14.07
CA ALA A 106 17.43 0.29 15.35
C ALA A 106 17.31 -1.24 15.33
N SER A 107 16.31 -1.79 14.65
CA SER A 107 16.17 -3.24 14.47
C SER A 107 17.28 -3.82 13.60
N GLY A 108 17.67 -3.13 12.52
CA GLY A 108 18.84 -3.51 11.71
C GLY A 108 20.15 -3.50 12.51
N LEU A 109 20.36 -2.47 13.34
CA LEU A 109 21.52 -2.39 14.26
C LEU A 109 21.50 -3.52 15.30
N ALA A 110 20.35 -3.78 15.91
CA ALA A 110 20.17 -4.85 16.88
C ALA A 110 20.46 -6.22 16.25
N ALA A 111 19.99 -6.47 15.02
CA ALA A 111 20.28 -7.70 14.28
C ALA A 111 21.79 -7.88 14.03
N ASP A 112 22.52 -6.84 13.60
CA ASP A 112 23.98 -6.92 13.41
C ASP A 112 24.69 -7.22 14.73
N TRP A 113 24.26 -6.61 15.84
CA TRP A 113 24.82 -6.85 17.17
C TRP A 113 24.58 -8.28 17.64
N ILE A 114 23.35 -8.80 17.56
CA ILE A 114 23.00 -10.18 17.94
C ILE A 114 23.80 -11.18 17.11
N ILE A 115 23.81 -11.03 15.78
CA ILE A 115 24.57 -11.93 14.89
C ILE A 115 26.06 -11.90 15.23
N SER A 116 26.61 -10.72 15.54
CA SER A 116 28.02 -10.60 15.93
C SER A 116 28.32 -11.34 17.25
N ARG A 117 27.40 -11.27 18.23
CA ARG A 117 27.54 -12.00 19.50
C ARG A 117 27.46 -13.52 19.31
N VAL A 118 26.51 -13.99 18.50
CA VAL A 118 26.37 -15.42 18.18
C VAL A 118 27.61 -15.94 17.45
N LEU A 119 28.10 -15.21 16.44
CA LEU A 119 29.29 -15.61 15.70
C LEU A 119 30.56 -15.60 16.57
N ALA A 120 30.68 -14.67 17.51
CA ALA A 120 31.78 -14.65 18.48
C ALA A 120 31.74 -15.88 19.40
N PHE A 121 30.56 -16.22 19.92
CA PHE A 121 30.37 -17.40 20.76
C PHE A 121 30.70 -18.71 20.02
N ILE A 122 30.24 -18.87 18.78
CA ILE A 122 30.56 -20.05 17.94
C ILE A 122 32.07 -20.16 17.69
N ARG A 123 32.74 -19.01 17.47
CA ARG A 123 34.21 -18.96 17.31
C ARG A 123 34.94 -19.41 18.57
N GLU A 124 34.48 -19.00 19.75
CA GLU A 124 35.07 -19.42 21.03
C GLU A 124 34.92 -20.93 21.29
N LEU A 125 33.84 -21.55 20.81
CA LEU A 125 33.65 -23.00 20.85
C LEU A 125 34.59 -23.79 19.92
N GLY A 126 35.43 -23.12 19.12
CA GLY A 126 36.34 -23.77 18.17
C GLY A 126 35.65 -24.40 16.97
N LEU A 127 34.34 -24.15 16.80
CA LEU A 127 33.54 -24.71 15.73
C LEU A 127 33.76 -23.90 14.44
N TRP A 128 34.33 -24.55 13.42
CA TRP A 128 34.29 -24.11 12.01
C TRP A 128 34.77 -22.65 11.78
N PRO A 129 36.02 -22.30 12.13
CA PRO A 129 36.52 -20.92 12.07
C PRO A 129 36.45 -20.29 10.67
N ALA A 130 36.60 -21.11 9.63
CA ALA A 130 36.43 -20.68 8.24
C ALA A 130 34.99 -20.23 7.95
N VAL A 131 33.98 -21.00 8.35
CA VAL A 131 32.56 -20.68 8.09
C VAL A 131 32.15 -19.41 8.83
N VAL A 132 32.56 -19.26 10.10
CA VAL A 132 32.25 -18.07 10.90
C VAL A 132 32.82 -16.80 10.28
N ALA A 133 34.00 -16.87 9.66
CA ALA A 133 34.62 -15.73 8.98
C ALA A 133 33.80 -15.25 7.76
N PHE A 134 33.09 -16.14 7.08
CA PHE A 134 32.28 -15.82 5.90
C PHE A 134 30.80 -15.58 6.22
N ALA A 135 30.29 -16.02 7.37
CA ALA A 135 28.87 -15.92 7.70
C ALA A 135 28.35 -14.47 7.65
N LYS A 136 29.04 -13.53 8.30
CA LYS A 136 28.61 -12.11 8.35
C LYS A 136 28.54 -11.43 6.98
N PRO A 137 29.57 -11.48 6.11
CA PRO A 137 29.48 -10.88 4.78
C PRO A 137 28.43 -11.57 3.90
N VAL A 138 28.25 -12.90 4.01
CA VAL A 138 27.20 -13.62 3.28
C VAL A 138 25.81 -13.15 3.71
N LEU A 139 25.53 -13.07 5.00
CA LEU A 139 24.24 -12.59 5.52
C LEU A 139 23.95 -11.16 5.08
N ARG A 140 24.95 -10.27 5.06
CA ARG A 140 24.80 -8.91 4.54
C ARG A 140 24.47 -8.89 3.05
N SER A 141 25.15 -9.71 2.25
CA SER A 141 24.86 -9.84 0.82
C SER A 141 23.45 -10.37 0.57
N ILE A 142 23.01 -11.36 1.34
CA ILE A 142 21.63 -11.89 1.27
C ILE A 142 20.63 -10.77 1.58
N ALA A 143 20.82 -10.02 2.67
CA ALA A 143 19.92 -8.93 3.04
C ALA A 143 19.81 -7.85 1.94
N VAL A 144 20.94 -7.44 1.36
CA VAL A 144 20.96 -6.47 0.25
C VAL A 144 20.29 -7.04 -1.00
N LEU A 145 20.55 -8.30 -1.36
CA LEU A 145 19.95 -8.94 -2.52
C LEU A 145 18.43 -9.08 -2.35
N SER A 146 17.96 -9.50 -1.18
CA SER A 146 16.54 -9.58 -0.85
C SER A 146 15.87 -8.20 -0.96
N ALA A 147 16.54 -7.14 -0.50
CA ALA A 147 16.02 -5.78 -0.61
C ALA A 147 15.89 -5.30 -2.06
N VAL A 148 16.90 -5.57 -2.90
CA VAL A 148 16.87 -5.28 -4.33
C VAL A 148 15.76 -6.06 -5.03
N LEU A 149 15.61 -7.35 -4.70
CA LEU A 149 14.56 -8.19 -5.27
C LEU A 149 13.17 -7.65 -4.91
N LEU A 150 12.94 -7.31 -3.64
CA LEU A 150 11.68 -6.71 -3.19
C LEU A 150 11.40 -5.37 -3.87
N LEU A 151 12.42 -4.54 -4.05
CA LEU A 151 12.30 -3.28 -4.79
C LEU A 151 11.91 -3.52 -6.25
N ALA A 152 12.54 -4.49 -6.91
CA ALA A 152 12.26 -4.84 -8.30
C ALA A 152 10.83 -5.37 -8.45
N THR A 153 10.39 -6.27 -7.57
CA THR A 153 9.03 -6.81 -7.59
C THR A 153 7.99 -5.73 -7.33
N ALA A 154 8.24 -4.83 -6.37
CA ALA A 154 7.38 -3.69 -6.09
C ALA A 154 7.24 -2.79 -7.32
N SER A 155 8.37 -2.43 -7.93
CA SER A 155 8.40 -1.55 -9.11
C SER A 155 7.66 -2.19 -10.29
N LEU A 156 7.85 -3.48 -10.52
CA LEU A 156 7.12 -4.23 -11.56
C LEU A 156 5.61 -4.19 -11.29
N GLN A 157 5.17 -4.50 -10.07
CA GLN A 157 3.74 -4.49 -9.71
C GLN A 157 3.08 -3.11 -9.85
N LEU A 158 3.82 -2.04 -9.60
CA LEU A 158 3.31 -0.69 -9.86
C LEU A 158 3.21 -0.39 -11.35
N ALA A 159 4.17 -0.87 -12.14
CA ALA A 159 4.18 -0.70 -13.59
C ALA A 159 3.19 -1.62 -14.32
N GLN A 160 2.59 -2.61 -13.65
CA GLN A 160 1.64 -3.51 -14.29
C GLN A 160 0.38 -2.76 -14.72
N PRO A 161 -0.07 -2.97 -15.97
CA PRO A 161 -1.33 -2.42 -16.42
C PRO A 161 -2.48 -3.00 -15.59
N LEU A 162 -3.46 -2.15 -15.30
CA LEU A 162 -4.72 -2.59 -14.69
C LEU A 162 -5.42 -3.59 -15.64
N GLN A 163 -5.78 -4.77 -15.14
CA GLN A 163 -6.52 -5.76 -15.92
C GLN A 163 -8.00 -5.38 -15.94
N PRO A 164 -8.56 -5.05 -17.11
CA PRO A 164 -9.97 -4.75 -17.21
C PRO A 164 -10.79 -6.00 -16.87
N ARG A 165 -11.80 -5.83 -16.02
CA ARG A 165 -12.81 -6.82 -15.68
C ARG A 165 -14.18 -6.32 -16.13
N GLY A 166 -14.98 -7.24 -16.67
CA GLY A 166 -16.34 -6.97 -17.11
C GLY A 166 -17.36 -6.95 -15.97
N LEU A 167 -18.60 -6.59 -16.31
CA LEU A 167 -19.74 -6.77 -15.38
C LEU A 167 -19.93 -8.26 -15.07
N ASN A 168 -20.30 -8.54 -13.82
CA ASN A 168 -20.50 -9.87 -13.24
C ASN A 168 -19.26 -10.78 -13.25
N GLU A 169 -18.10 -10.28 -13.71
CA GLU A 169 -16.86 -11.03 -13.65
C GLU A 169 -16.36 -11.07 -12.20
N ARG A 170 -16.20 -12.27 -11.65
CA ARG A 170 -15.76 -12.48 -10.28
C ARG A 170 -14.24 -12.40 -10.19
N HIS A 171 -13.73 -11.51 -9.34
CA HIS A 171 -12.31 -11.45 -8.98
C HIS A 171 -12.12 -11.79 -7.51
N CYS A 172 -11.27 -12.75 -7.19
CA CYS A 172 -10.96 -13.12 -5.82
C CYS A 172 -9.54 -12.71 -5.44
N TRP A 173 -9.39 -12.12 -4.27
CA TRP A 173 -8.11 -11.75 -3.68
C TRP A 173 -8.11 -12.11 -2.19
N ASP A 174 -7.10 -12.89 -1.80
CA ASP A 174 -6.98 -13.49 -0.47
C ASP A 174 -8.27 -14.20 -0.03
N GLU A 175 -8.98 -13.69 0.98
CA GLU A 175 -10.18 -14.31 1.56
C GLU A 175 -11.53 -13.75 1.07
N PHE A 176 -11.51 -12.89 0.04
CA PHE A 176 -12.73 -12.29 -0.49
C PHE A 176 -12.77 -12.23 -2.02
N CYS A 177 -13.98 -12.15 -2.55
CA CYS A 177 -14.25 -11.98 -3.97
C CYS A 177 -15.15 -10.76 -4.18
N PHE A 178 -14.95 -10.12 -5.33
CA PHE A 178 -15.64 -8.90 -5.72
C PHE A 178 -16.08 -9.01 -7.18
N SER A 179 -17.28 -8.51 -7.49
CA SER A 179 -17.75 -8.30 -8.87
C SER A 179 -18.62 -7.06 -8.95
N VAL A 180 -18.61 -6.37 -10.09
CA VAL A 180 -19.55 -5.28 -10.37
C VAL A 180 -20.77 -5.86 -11.08
N THR A 181 -21.94 -5.79 -10.46
CA THR A 181 -23.17 -6.38 -11.00
C THR A 181 -23.91 -5.40 -11.92
N SER A 182 -23.90 -4.11 -11.61
CA SER A 182 -24.49 -3.09 -12.48
C SER A 182 -23.84 -1.72 -12.33
N VAL A 183 -23.94 -0.92 -13.39
CA VAL A 183 -23.49 0.48 -13.41
C VAL A 183 -24.60 1.32 -14.02
N ARG A 184 -25.10 2.30 -13.29
CA ARG A 184 -26.10 3.26 -13.78
C ARG A 184 -25.51 4.67 -13.79
N ARG A 185 -25.58 5.34 -14.93
CA ARG A 185 -25.17 6.74 -15.08
C ARG A 185 -26.38 7.66 -15.01
N THR A 186 -26.31 8.73 -14.23
CA THR A 186 -27.37 9.74 -14.14
C THR A 186 -26.82 11.13 -13.83
N LYS A 187 -27.51 12.18 -14.27
CA LYS A 187 -27.17 13.58 -13.91
C LYS A 187 -27.84 14.05 -12.62
N GLN A 188 -28.83 13.31 -12.14
CA GLN A 188 -29.60 13.65 -10.96
C GLN A 188 -29.90 12.40 -10.13
N LEU A 189 -29.84 12.53 -8.82
CA LEU A 189 -30.20 11.51 -7.85
C LEU A 189 -31.25 12.03 -6.89
N GLY A 190 -32.05 11.14 -6.32
CA GLY A 190 -33.19 11.50 -5.47
C GLY A 190 -34.39 12.02 -6.27
N ASN A 191 -35.47 12.34 -5.56
CA ASN A 191 -36.71 12.85 -6.12
C ASN A 191 -37.16 14.11 -5.37
N GLY A 192 -37.89 15.00 -6.06
CA GLY A 192 -38.51 16.18 -5.45
C GLY A 192 -37.51 17.12 -4.78
N ALA A 193 -37.81 17.53 -3.54
CA ALA A 193 -36.99 18.49 -2.79
C ALA A 193 -35.61 17.94 -2.36
N HIS A 194 -35.40 16.62 -2.41
CA HIS A 194 -34.13 15.97 -2.07
C HIS A 194 -33.31 15.62 -3.30
N ALA A 195 -33.73 16.06 -4.49
CA ALA A 195 -33.00 15.75 -5.71
C ALA A 195 -31.70 16.57 -5.78
N ILE A 196 -30.57 15.89 -5.98
CA ILE A 196 -29.26 16.53 -6.14
C ILE A 196 -28.76 16.37 -7.58
N ALA A 197 -28.07 17.37 -8.10
CA ALA A 197 -27.44 17.33 -9.41
C ALA A 197 -25.96 16.95 -9.30
N ALA A 198 -25.48 16.14 -10.25
CA ALA A 198 -24.06 15.80 -10.37
C ALA A 198 -23.25 17.03 -10.81
N ARG A 199 -21.97 17.10 -10.41
CA ARG A 199 -21.03 18.07 -11.01
C ARG A 199 -20.72 17.72 -12.46
N GLY A 200 -20.72 16.42 -12.78
CA GLY A 200 -20.74 15.92 -14.15
C GLY A 200 -21.77 14.81 -14.33
N VAL A 201 -21.42 13.59 -13.94
CA VAL A 201 -22.27 12.41 -14.02
C VAL A 201 -22.08 11.56 -12.77
N PHE A 202 -23.19 11.19 -12.13
CA PHE A 202 -23.17 10.17 -11.09
C PHE A 202 -23.03 8.80 -11.72
N TYR A 203 -22.06 8.03 -11.23
CA TYR A 203 -21.91 6.60 -11.47
C TYR A 203 -22.42 5.87 -10.23
N VAL A 204 -23.60 5.27 -10.34
CA VAL A 204 -24.20 4.42 -9.31
C VAL A 204 -23.76 2.98 -9.61
N VAL A 205 -22.84 2.47 -8.82
CA VAL A 205 -22.18 1.18 -9.04
C VAL A 205 -22.69 0.17 -8.02
N SER A 206 -23.38 -0.87 -8.48
CA SER A 206 -23.71 -2.01 -7.63
C SER A 206 -22.61 -3.05 -7.73
N ALA A 207 -22.03 -3.38 -6.58
CA ALA A 207 -20.98 -4.37 -6.43
C ALA A 207 -21.45 -5.48 -5.50
N LYS A 208 -21.03 -6.70 -5.81
CA LYS A 208 -21.25 -7.88 -5.00
C LYS A 208 -19.93 -8.30 -4.38
N LEU A 209 -19.95 -8.46 -3.06
CA LEU A 209 -18.83 -8.87 -2.24
C LEU A 209 -19.14 -10.22 -1.62
N GLU A 210 -18.15 -11.10 -1.60
CA GLU A 210 -18.28 -12.43 -1.03
C GLU A 210 -17.05 -12.73 -0.17
N SER A 211 -17.23 -13.24 1.05
CA SER A 211 -16.13 -13.85 1.80
C SER A 211 -16.41 -15.34 2.00
N PRO A 212 -15.92 -16.22 1.10
CA PRO A 212 -16.31 -17.63 1.10
C PRO A 212 -15.72 -18.45 2.26
N TRP A 213 -14.72 -17.93 2.99
CA TRP A 213 -13.98 -18.68 4.02
C TRP A 213 -14.26 -18.23 5.45
N TRP A 214 -15.47 -17.76 5.75
CA TRP A 214 -15.86 -17.29 7.11
C TRP A 214 -15.04 -16.08 7.60
N GLY A 215 -14.23 -15.50 6.73
CA GLY A 215 -13.51 -14.26 6.96
C GLY A 215 -14.50 -13.15 7.25
N ARG A 216 -14.13 -12.27 8.18
CA ARG A 216 -14.85 -11.02 8.41
C ARG A 216 -14.00 -9.91 7.84
N PHE A 217 -14.36 -9.46 6.66
CA PHE A 217 -13.61 -8.41 5.98
C PHE A 217 -14.18 -7.04 6.37
N PRO A 218 -13.38 -6.13 6.95
CA PRO A 218 -13.83 -4.77 7.18
C PRO A 218 -13.96 -4.05 5.85
N TRP A 219 -15.17 -3.60 5.55
CA TRP A 219 -15.49 -2.87 4.34
C TRP A 219 -15.99 -1.47 4.69
N SER A 220 -15.57 -0.49 3.89
CA SER A 220 -15.93 0.92 4.03
C SER A 220 -16.01 1.59 2.67
N ASP A 221 -16.66 2.75 2.58
CA ASP A 221 -16.71 3.53 1.33
C ASP A 221 -15.31 3.91 0.82
N ASP A 222 -14.33 4.00 1.74
CA ASP A 222 -12.93 4.30 1.43
C ASP A 222 -12.17 3.08 0.86
N ALA A 223 -12.77 1.89 0.91
CA ALA A 223 -12.22 0.66 0.32
C ALA A 223 -12.32 0.65 -1.20
N VAL A 224 -13.10 1.55 -1.82
CA VAL A 224 -13.21 1.67 -3.28
C VAL A 224 -13.01 3.09 -3.77
N PHE A 225 -12.51 3.21 -4.99
CA PHE A 225 -12.44 4.48 -5.70
C PHE A 225 -12.48 4.26 -7.20
N VAL A 226 -12.84 5.29 -7.94
CA VAL A 226 -12.75 5.27 -9.40
C VAL A 226 -11.45 5.94 -9.82
N THR A 227 -10.72 5.36 -10.76
CA THR A 227 -9.58 5.98 -11.42
C THR A 227 -9.86 6.19 -12.89
N ASP A 228 -9.37 7.28 -13.47
CA ASP A 228 -9.45 7.54 -14.91
C ASP A 228 -8.23 7.00 -15.68
N TYR A 229 -8.11 7.33 -16.97
CA TYR A 229 -6.93 7.00 -17.75
C TYR A 229 -5.67 7.78 -17.32
N GLY A 230 -5.84 9.00 -16.80
CA GLY A 230 -4.77 9.86 -16.32
C GLY A 230 -4.23 9.50 -14.93
N GLY A 231 -4.89 8.58 -14.23
CA GLY A 231 -4.55 8.17 -12.86
C GLY A 231 -5.18 9.06 -11.78
N THR A 232 -6.15 9.92 -12.13
CA THR A 232 -6.89 10.72 -11.16
C THR A 232 -7.86 9.83 -10.39
N ASN A 233 -7.81 9.87 -9.07
CA ASN A 233 -8.67 9.07 -8.21
C ASN A 233 -9.87 9.88 -7.71
N TYR A 234 -11.06 9.30 -7.82
CA TYR A 234 -12.35 9.86 -7.41
C TYR A 234 -12.92 9.01 -6.28
N ALA A 235 -13.10 9.62 -5.10
CA ALA A 235 -13.70 8.96 -3.95
C ALA A 235 -15.24 8.84 -4.10
N ALA A 236 -15.84 7.94 -3.33
CA ALA A 236 -17.29 7.82 -3.22
C ALA A 236 -17.91 9.13 -2.69
N SER A 237 -19.09 9.49 -3.19
CA SER A 237 -19.83 10.69 -2.84
C SER A 237 -20.90 10.37 -1.79
N ARG A 238 -20.56 10.60 -0.52
CA ARG A 238 -21.49 10.41 0.62
C ARG A 238 -22.75 11.26 0.53
N GLU A 239 -22.69 12.42 -0.13
CA GLU A 239 -23.87 13.24 -0.37
C GLU A 239 -24.81 12.56 -1.38
N ALA A 240 -24.25 11.96 -2.43
CA ALA A 240 -25.00 11.25 -3.45
C ALA A 240 -25.58 9.91 -2.96
N GLU A 241 -24.86 9.20 -2.11
CA GLU A 241 -25.37 7.99 -1.44
C GLU A 241 -26.54 8.31 -0.53
N ARG A 242 -26.46 9.43 0.22
CA ARG A 242 -27.59 9.92 1.03
C ARG A 242 -28.81 10.27 0.18
N ALA A 243 -28.60 10.89 -0.99
CA ALA A 243 -29.69 11.22 -1.90
C ALA A 243 -30.32 10.00 -2.60
N LEU A 244 -29.59 8.88 -2.70
CA LEU A 244 -30.10 7.63 -3.28
C LEU A 244 -31.11 6.91 -2.36
N GLY A 245 -31.02 7.12 -1.03
CA GLY A 245 -32.00 6.66 -0.04
C GLY A 245 -31.44 5.72 1.05
N ASP A 246 -32.31 5.38 1.99
CA ASP A 246 -32.00 4.90 3.35
C ASP A 246 -31.01 3.73 3.45
N GLN A 247 -30.99 2.79 2.50
CA GLN A 247 -30.07 1.64 2.61
C GLN A 247 -28.61 1.98 2.31
N ALA A 248 -28.31 3.02 1.55
CA ALA A 248 -26.93 3.48 1.35
C ALA A 248 -26.49 4.39 2.51
N ALA A 249 -27.40 5.23 3.02
CA ALA A 249 -27.14 6.19 4.09
C ALA A 249 -27.02 5.58 5.49
N LEU A 250 -27.70 4.45 5.76
CA LEU A 250 -27.71 3.81 7.08
C LEU A 250 -26.52 2.88 7.33
N ARG A 251 -25.67 2.63 6.33
CA ARG A 251 -24.51 1.77 6.51
C ARG A 251 -23.50 2.49 7.38
N ALA A 252 -23.07 1.83 8.46
CA ALA A 252 -21.95 2.30 9.25
C ALA A 252 -20.76 2.51 8.29
N GLN A 253 -20.05 3.64 8.45
CA GLN A 253 -18.89 4.02 7.61
C GLN A 253 -17.87 2.88 7.44
N CYS A 254 -17.87 1.91 8.35
CA CYS A 254 -17.23 0.64 8.18
C CYS A 254 -18.12 -0.46 8.77
N HIS A 255 -18.26 -1.58 8.08
CA HIS A 255 -18.93 -2.77 8.56
C HIS A 255 -18.10 -4.02 8.23
N LEU A 256 -18.37 -5.12 8.92
CA LEU A 256 -17.78 -6.41 8.58
C LEU A 256 -18.71 -7.12 7.61
N ILE A 257 -18.18 -7.53 6.45
CA ILE A 257 -18.91 -8.42 5.55
C ILE A 257 -19.08 -9.75 6.31
N PRO A 258 -20.31 -10.15 6.69
CA PRO A 258 -20.52 -11.47 7.27
C PRO A 258 -20.11 -12.49 6.22
N GLY A 259 -19.45 -13.61 6.58
CA GLY A 259 -18.87 -14.63 5.68
C GLY A 259 -19.85 -15.32 4.71
N ALA A 260 -20.58 -14.52 3.96
CA ALA A 260 -21.68 -14.72 3.06
C ALA A 260 -21.50 -13.66 1.94
N GLU A 261 -22.54 -13.52 1.12
CA GLU A 261 -22.60 -12.57 0.02
C GLU A 261 -23.32 -11.30 0.47
N GLU A 262 -22.75 -10.15 0.15
CA GLU A 262 -23.33 -8.83 0.36
C GLU A 262 -23.33 -8.04 -0.95
N THR A 263 -24.40 -7.29 -1.21
CA THR A 263 -24.46 -6.37 -2.35
C THR A 263 -24.48 -4.93 -1.84
N GLU A 264 -23.59 -4.12 -2.41
CA GLU A 264 -23.45 -2.73 -2.09
C GLU A 264 -23.62 -1.85 -3.30
N THR A 265 -24.20 -0.67 -3.08
CA THR A 265 -24.28 0.37 -4.09
C THR A 265 -23.45 1.55 -3.63
N VAL A 266 -22.40 1.86 -4.39
CA VAL A 266 -21.50 2.99 -4.15
C VAL A 266 -21.75 4.03 -5.23
N VAL A 267 -21.78 5.30 -4.86
CA VAL A 267 -22.04 6.38 -5.82
C VAL A 267 -20.82 7.28 -5.97
N PHE A 268 -20.39 7.52 -7.20
CA PHE A 268 -19.29 8.42 -7.51
C PHE A 268 -19.80 9.61 -8.34
N ASP A 269 -19.33 10.82 -8.03
CA ASP A 269 -19.62 12.03 -8.82
C ASP A 269 -18.40 12.42 -9.65
N LEU A 270 -18.44 12.09 -10.94
CA LEU A 270 -17.33 12.25 -11.87
C LEU A 270 -17.52 13.49 -12.75
N PRO A 271 -16.44 14.19 -13.13
CA PRO A 271 -16.46 15.16 -14.22
C PRO A 271 -17.00 14.53 -15.52
N PRO A 272 -17.63 15.33 -16.41
CA PRO A 272 -18.26 14.82 -17.63
C PRO A 272 -17.26 14.31 -18.69
N ASP A 273 -15.99 14.65 -18.56
CA ASP A 273 -14.89 14.36 -19.49
C ASP A 273 -13.98 13.20 -19.03
N VAL A 274 -14.39 12.45 -18.00
CA VAL A 274 -13.62 11.30 -17.51
C VAL A 274 -13.54 10.19 -18.57
N MET A 275 -12.33 9.94 -19.05
CA MET A 275 -12.02 8.88 -20.00
C MET A 275 -11.74 7.56 -19.27
N GLN A 276 -12.46 6.50 -19.66
CA GLN A 276 -12.28 5.13 -19.15
C GLN A 276 -12.33 5.02 -17.61
N PRO A 277 -13.45 5.40 -16.97
CA PRO A 277 -13.59 5.26 -15.53
C PRO A 277 -13.50 3.78 -15.13
N ARG A 278 -12.60 3.49 -14.20
CA ARG A 278 -12.31 2.15 -13.69
C ARG A 278 -12.48 2.11 -12.18
N LEU A 279 -13.31 1.20 -11.68
CA LEU A 279 -13.41 0.97 -10.24
C LEU A 279 -12.25 0.10 -9.77
N LEU A 280 -11.61 0.54 -8.69
CA LEU A 280 -10.53 -0.15 -8.00
C LEU A 280 -10.92 -0.38 -6.53
N VAL A 281 -10.48 -1.51 -5.98
CA VAL A 281 -10.60 -1.84 -4.55
C VAL A 281 -9.27 -1.54 -3.88
N ARG A 282 -9.22 -0.62 -2.91
CA ARG A 282 -7.99 -0.12 -2.29
C ARG A 282 -7.18 -1.21 -1.59
N ASP A 283 -7.80 -2.21 -0.98
CA ASP A 283 -7.05 -3.28 -0.30
C ASP A 283 -6.29 -4.19 -1.26
N THR A 284 -6.70 -4.20 -2.54
CA THR A 284 -5.90 -4.83 -3.60
C THR A 284 -4.69 -4.00 -4.04
N LEU A 285 -4.53 -2.80 -3.46
CA LEU A 285 -3.48 -1.83 -3.77
C LEU A 285 -2.59 -1.58 -2.54
N GLY A 286 -1.48 -0.85 -2.74
CA GLY A 286 -0.52 -0.59 -1.67
C GLY A 286 0.27 -1.80 -1.15
N PHE A 287 0.70 -1.75 0.11
CA PHE A 287 1.62 -2.72 0.70
C PHE A 287 1.04 -4.13 0.87
N ASN A 288 -0.25 -4.25 1.19
CA ASN A 288 -0.90 -5.56 1.27
C ASN A 288 -1.01 -6.21 -0.11
N GLY A 289 -1.33 -5.43 -1.15
CA GLY A 289 -1.23 -5.88 -2.54
C GLY A 289 0.20 -6.32 -2.92
N LEU A 290 1.21 -5.59 -2.45
CA LEU A 290 2.63 -5.89 -2.70
C LEU A 290 3.07 -7.20 -2.04
N LEU A 291 2.77 -7.37 -0.75
CA LEU A 291 2.99 -8.63 -0.04
C LEU A 291 2.17 -9.78 -0.62
N GLY A 292 0.93 -9.51 -1.04
CA GLY A 292 0.08 -10.46 -1.74
C GLY A 292 0.71 -10.97 -3.02
N GLY A 293 1.33 -10.09 -3.83
CA GLY A 293 2.04 -10.49 -5.03
C GLY A 293 3.36 -11.22 -4.76
N VAL A 294 4.06 -10.93 -3.65
CA VAL A 294 5.20 -11.76 -3.21
C VAL A 294 4.71 -13.16 -2.79
N ARG A 295 3.60 -13.24 -2.04
CA ARG A 295 2.98 -14.50 -1.60
C ARG A 295 2.48 -15.34 -2.79
N ALA A 296 1.96 -14.69 -3.82
CA ALA A 296 1.49 -15.36 -5.03
C ALA A 296 2.64 -15.90 -5.92
N LEU A 297 3.92 -15.64 -5.58
CA LEU A 297 5.11 -16.06 -6.33
C LEU A 297 5.12 -15.67 -7.83
N LEU A 298 4.13 -14.88 -8.26
CA LEU A 298 3.83 -14.48 -9.62
C LEU A 298 3.21 -13.09 -9.64
N LEU A 299 3.34 -12.44 -10.80
CA LEU A 299 2.88 -11.09 -11.13
C LEU A 299 1.38 -10.90 -10.82
N TYR A 300 1.07 -10.42 -9.61
CA TYR A 300 -0.29 -10.02 -9.22
C TYR A 300 -0.79 -8.92 -10.16
N ILE A 301 -1.83 -9.21 -10.95
CA ILE A 301 -2.41 -8.22 -11.84
C ILE A 301 -3.56 -7.52 -11.11
N LYS A 302 -3.42 -6.21 -10.94
CA LYS A 302 -4.42 -5.36 -10.29
C LYS A 302 -5.74 -5.40 -11.07
N PRO A 303 -6.86 -5.82 -10.48
CA PRO A 303 -8.16 -5.81 -11.13
C PRO A 303 -8.64 -4.38 -11.31
N ALA A 304 -9.32 -4.09 -12.43
CA ALA A 304 -10.01 -2.84 -12.64
C ALA A 304 -11.33 -3.08 -13.36
N PHE A 305 -12.45 -2.75 -12.72
CA PHE A 305 -13.76 -2.94 -13.32
C PHE A 305 -14.11 -1.74 -14.17
N ASN A 306 -14.30 -1.96 -15.47
CA ASN A 306 -14.59 -0.88 -16.39
C ASN A 306 -16.04 -0.44 -16.24
N LEU A 307 -16.25 0.83 -15.89
CA LEU A 307 -17.59 1.41 -15.65
C LEU A 307 -18.23 1.95 -16.94
N ARG A 308 -17.58 1.76 -18.09
CA ARG A 308 -18.11 2.15 -19.40
C ARG A 308 -19.15 1.18 -19.98
N TYR A 309 -19.31 -0.01 -19.40
CA TYR A 309 -20.32 -0.95 -19.88
C TYR A 309 -21.71 -0.55 -19.36
N ASP A 310 -22.54 -0.02 -20.25
CA ASP A 310 -23.98 0.16 -20.14
C ASP A 310 -24.71 -0.74 -21.14
#